data_AF-A0A8J5TMQ4-F1
#
_entry.id   AF-A0A8J5TMQ4-F1
#
_cell.length_a   1.000
_cell.length_b   1.000
_cell.length_c   1.000
_cell.angle_alpha   90.00
_cell.angle_beta   90.00
_cell.angle_gamma   90.00
#
_symmetry.space_group_name_H-M   'P 1'
#
loop_
_entity.id
_entity.type
_entity.pdbx_description
1 polymer ?
#
loop_
_entity_poly.entity_id
_entity_poly.type
_entity_poly.pdbx_seq_one_letter_code
_entity_poly.pdbx_strand_id
1 'polypeptide(L)'
;SSYDDRNLDGLQLKMLLEKSASLSSNMVVSWLKGCFEAIEKQYLRQLTFIIYADPDNPELALETYTFKFQYTMEAGPIISELEANSEMCKKERKFAVKKSTEKMLRTILLLTQTLKPLPRKVHLAMKLGYYDN
;
A
#
# COMPACT_ATOMS: atom_id res chain seq x y z
N SER A 1 2.72 -12.95 17.82
CA SER A 1 1.92 -12.70 16.60
C SER A 1 2.69 -11.78 15.65
N SER A 2 2.50 -11.90 14.34
CA SER A 2 3.05 -10.93 13.35
C SER A 2 2.10 -9.77 13.06
N TYR A 3 0.84 -9.88 13.48
CA TYR A 3 -0.21 -8.89 13.23
C TYR A 3 -0.94 -8.53 14.51
N ASP A 4 -1.51 -7.33 14.53
CA ASP A 4 -2.46 -6.86 15.54
C ASP A 4 -3.81 -6.54 14.90
N ASP A 5 -4.89 -6.67 15.67
CA ASP A 5 -6.24 -6.37 15.21
C ASP A 5 -6.54 -4.88 15.41
N ARG A 6 -6.99 -4.21 14.34
CA ARG A 6 -7.47 -2.83 14.38
C ARG A 6 -8.87 -2.72 13.83
N ASN A 7 -9.69 -1.93 14.50
CA ASN A 7 -11.00 -1.54 14.01
C ASN A 7 -10.90 -0.13 13.40
N LEU A 8 -11.23 0.00 12.12
CA LEU A 8 -11.34 1.27 11.41
C LEU A 8 -12.78 1.41 10.89
N ASP A 9 -13.60 2.18 11.61
CA ASP A 9 -15.00 2.46 11.24
C ASP A 9 -15.82 1.19 10.92
N GLY A 10 -15.70 0.18 11.79
CA GLY A 10 -16.38 -1.11 11.67
C GLY A 10 -15.65 -2.13 10.80
N LEU A 11 -14.52 -1.76 10.18
CA LEU A 11 -13.67 -2.68 9.42
C LEU A 11 -12.62 -3.30 10.35
N GLN A 12 -12.69 -4.62 10.54
CA GLN A 12 -11.64 -5.36 11.25
C GLN A 12 -10.46 -5.61 10.30
N LEU A 13 -9.31 -5.04 10.62
CA LEU A 13 -8.09 -5.08 9.84
C LEU A 13 -6.99 -5.77 10.63
N LYS A 14 -6.18 -6.58 9.93
CA LYS A 14 -4.92 -7.10 10.45
C LYS A 14 -3.79 -6.14 10.09
N MET A 15 -3.24 -5.47 11.10
CA MET A 15 -2.10 -4.57 10.93
C MET A 15 -0.81 -5.35 11.13
N LEU A 16 0.08 -5.32 10.13
CA LEU A 16 1.41 -5.90 10.25
C LEU A 16 2.21 -5.12 11.31
N LEU A 17 2.77 -5.84 12.28
CA LEU A 17 3.57 -5.24 13.34
C LEU A 17 4.94 -4.84 12.82
N GLU A 18 5.40 -3.64 13.19
CA GLU A 18 6.71 -3.13 12.80
C GLU A 18 7.86 -4.04 13.25
N LYS A 19 7.72 -4.63 14.44
CA LYS A 19 8.61 -5.65 14.98
C LYS A 19 7.77 -6.84 15.42
N SER A 20 8.11 -8.00 14.91
CA SER A 20 7.52 -9.27 15.31
C SER A 20 8.60 -10.32 15.53
N ALA A 21 8.24 -11.45 16.13
CA ALA A 21 9.13 -12.61 16.23
C ALA A 21 9.41 -13.28 14.87
N SER A 22 8.59 -13.01 13.84
CA SER A 22 8.75 -13.61 12.52
C SER A 22 9.72 -12.80 11.66
N LEU A 23 10.81 -13.44 11.25
CA LEU A 23 11.77 -12.86 10.32
C LEU A 23 11.11 -12.46 8.99
N SER A 24 10.24 -13.31 8.44
CA SER A 24 9.54 -13.03 7.18
C SER A 24 8.65 -11.79 7.27
N SER A 25 7.97 -11.59 8.40
CA SER A 25 7.17 -10.37 8.63
C SER A 25 8.05 -9.14 8.74
N ASN A 26 9.17 -9.24 9.47
CA ASN A 26 10.13 -8.15 9.60
C ASN A 26 10.79 -7.80 8.25
N MET A 27 11.01 -8.77 7.37
CA MET A 27 11.49 -8.55 6.00
C MET A 27 10.51 -7.72 5.18
N VAL A 28 9.21 -8.06 5.20
CA VAL A 28 8.18 -7.28 4.48
C VAL A 28 8.10 -5.84 5.01
N VAL A 29 8.15 -5.66 6.33
CA VAL A 29 8.22 -4.31 6.94
C VAL A 29 9.44 -3.54 6.45
N SER A 30 10.62 -4.19 6.40
CA SER A 30 11.85 -3.57 5.91
C SER A 30 11.73 -3.14 4.45
N TRP A 31 11.17 -3.98 3.58
CA TRP A 31 10.93 -3.64 2.17
C TRP A 31 9.99 -2.42 2.03
N LEU A 32 8.90 -2.39 2.79
CA LEU A 32 7.96 -1.27 2.78
C LEU A 32 8.62 0.02 3.27
N LYS A 33 9.41 -0.04 4.35
CA LYS A 33 10.16 1.12 4.86
C LYS A 33 11.15 1.65 3.83
N GLY A 34 11.84 0.77 3.11
CA GLY A 34 12.75 1.17 2.02
C GLY A 34 12.05 1.93 0.88
N CYS A 35 10.74 1.77 0.72
CA CYS A 35 9.98 2.50 -0.29
C CYS A 35 9.61 3.93 0.13
N PHE A 36 9.61 4.25 1.42
CA PHE A 36 9.15 5.55 1.90
C PHE A 36 9.97 6.69 1.33
N GLU A 37 11.30 6.55 1.31
CA GLU A 37 12.19 7.55 0.71
C GLU A 37 11.91 7.73 -0.79
N ALA A 38 11.70 6.64 -1.53
CA ALA A 38 11.42 6.70 -2.97
C ALA A 38 10.06 7.34 -3.29
N ILE A 39 9.09 7.21 -2.38
CA ILE A 39 7.78 7.89 -2.47
C ILE A 39 7.92 9.37 -2.14
N GLU A 40 8.60 9.72 -1.04
CA GLU A 40 8.83 11.10 -0.60
C GLU A 40 9.55 11.91 -1.66
N LYS A 41 10.56 11.30 -2.30
CA LYS A 41 11.32 11.93 -3.36
C LYS A 41 10.69 11.79 -4.76
N GLN A 42 9.50 11.20 -4.86
CA GLN A 42 8.70 11.12 -6.09
C GLN A 42 9.29 10.28 -7.25
N TYR A 43 10.13 9.28 -6.95
CA TYR A 43 10.71 8.43 -8.00
C TYR A 43 10.02 7.08 -8.13
N LEU A 44 9.32 6.60 -7.10
CA LEU A 44 8.67 5.29 -7.15
C LEU A 44 7.41 5.37 -8.01
N ARG A 45 7.37 4.67 -9.15
CA ARG A 45 6.22 4.60 -10.06
C ARG A 45 5.24 3.51 -9.66
N GLN A 46 5.74 2.36 -9.23
CA GLN A 46 4.89 1.25 -8.79
C GLN A 46 5.60 0.33 -7.80
N LEU A 47 4.81 -0.26 -6.91
CA LEU A 47 5.19 -1.33 -6.00
C LEU A 47 4.32 -2.53 -6.32
N THR A 48 4.92 -3.69 -6.55
CA THR A 48 4.19 -4.92 -6.87
C THR A 48 4.58 -6.04 -5.93
N PHE A 49 3.60 -6.59 -5.21
CA PHE A 49 3.75 -7.87 -4.52
C PHE A 49 3.39 -9.01 -5.47
N ILE A 50 4.24 -10.03 -5.51
CA ILE A 50 4.08 -11.19 -6.39
C ILE A 50 4.09 -12.43 -5.50
N ILE A 51 3.03 -13.22 -5.57
CA ILE A 51 2.89 -14.49 -4.85
C ILE A 51 2.98 -15.62 -5.86
N TYR A 52 3.87 -16.58 -5.63
CA TYR A 52 4.12 -17.71 -6.53
C TYR A 52 4.37 -18.99 -5.74
N ALA A 53 4.10 -20.15 -6.35
CA ALA A 53 4.23 -21.45 -5.69
C ALA A 53 5.67 -21.99 -5.74
N ASP A 54 6.36 -21.76 -6.86
CA ASP A 54 7.63 -22.39 -7.18
C ASP A 54 8.74 -21.35 -7.32
N PRO A 55 9.80 -21.39 -6.47
CA PRO A 55 10.92 -20.46 -6.58
C PRO A 55 11.75 -20.58 -7.85
N ASP A 56 11.69 -21.72 -8.54
CA ASP A 56 12.41 -21.91 -9.80
C ASP A 56 11.64 -21.36 -11.00
N ASN A 57 10.33 -21.10 -10.85
CA ASN A 57 9.45 -20.57 -11.89
C ASN A 57 8.65 -19.34 -11.39
N PRO A 58 9.32 -18.24 -10.98
CA PRO A 58 8.68 -17.06 -10.39
C PRO A 58 7.74 -16.31 -11.35
N GLU A 59 7.85 -16.54 -12.66
CA GLU A 59 6.94 -16.01 -13.68
C GLU A 59 5.53 -16.62 -13.62
N LEU A 60 5.37 -17.79 -13.01
CA LEU A 60 4.09 -18.43 -12.75
C LEU A 60 3.43 -17.88 -11.47
N ALA A 61 3.20 -16.57 -11.45
CA ALA A 61 2.56 -15.90 -10.34
C ALA A 61 1.12 -16.40 -10.13
N LEU A 62 0.80 -16.77 -8.90
CA LEU A 62 -0.57 -17.09 -8.46
C LEU A 62 -1.39 -15.81 -8.32
N GLU A 63 -0.82 -14.80 -7.67
CA GLU A 63 -1.45 -13.52 -7.43
C GLU A 63 -0.43 -12.39 -7.55
N THR A 64 -0.89 -11.24 -8.03
CA THR A 64 -0.06 -10.03 -8.18
C THR A 64 -0.86 -8.81 -7.75
N TYR A 65 -0.30 -8.05 -6.81
CA TYR A 65 -0.92 -6.83 -6.27
C TYR A 65 -0.02 -5.63 -6.58
N THR A 66 -0.45 -4.79 -7.52
CA THR A 66 0.31 -3.62 -7.96
C THR A 66 -0.31 -2.33 -7.44
N PHE A 67 0.47 -1.56 -6.70
CA PHE A 67 0.20 -0.19 -6.29
C PHE A 67 0.94 0.74 -7.25
N LYS A 68 0.21 1.63 -7.92
CA LYS A 68 0.78 2.63 -8.82
C LYS A 68 0.74 3.99 -8.15
N PHE A 69 1.85 4.71 -8.23
CA PHE A 69 1.99 6.04 -7.70
C PHE A 69 2.09 7.01 -8.87
N GLN A 70 1.37 8.12 -8.76
CA GLN A 70 1.44 9.23 -9.70
C GLN A 70 1.69 10.48 -8.89
N TYR A 71 2.72 11.23 -9.28
CA TYR A 71 3.07 12.50 -8.66
C TYR A 71 2.62 13.61 -9.59
N THR A 72 1.76 14.48 -9.10
CA THR A 72 1.41 15.71 -9.79
C THR A 72 2.51 16.74 -9.51
N MET A 73 3.09 17.34 -10.55
CA MET A 73 4.12 18.40 -10.42
C MET A 73 3.62 19.66 -9.67
N GLU A 74 2.33 19.75 -9.38
CA GLU A 74 1.71 20.88 -8.69
C GLU A 74 1.76 20.74 -7.17
N ALA A 75 2.94 20.99 -6.64
CA ALA A 75 3.10 21.73 -5.40
C ALA A 75 4.32 22.67 -5.61
N GLY A 76 4.20 23.84 -6.24
CA GLY A 76 3.39 24.94 -5.74
C GLY A 76 1.87 24.79 -5.90
N PRO A 77 1.07 25.25 -4.92
CA PRO A 77 -0.37 25.34 -5.11
C PRO A 77 -0.62 26.25 -6.32
N ILE A 78 -1.32 25.74 -7.33
CA ILE A 78 -2.06 26.61 -8.22
C ILE A 78 -3.10 27.31 -7.34
N ILE A 79 -2.78 28.54 -6.95
CA ILE A 79 -3.77 29.56 -6.59
C ILE A 79 -4.39 29.98 -7.93
N SER A 80 -5.26 29.14 -8.47
CA SER A 80 -6.39 29.64 -9.24
C SER A 80 -7.54 29.67 -8.25
N GLU A 81 -7.61 30.83 -7.61
CA GLU A 81 -8.67 31.33 -6.73
C GLU A 81 -8.63 30.83 -5.28
N LEU A 82 -8.30 31.81 -4.42
CA LEU A 82 -8.35 31.84 -2.96
C LEU A 82 -7.08 31.38 -2.24
N GLU A 83 -6.18 32.36 -2.08
CA GLU A 83 -5.49 32.57 -0.81
C GLU A 83 -6.49 32.53 0.34
N ALA A 84 -6.73 31.35 0.90
CA ALA A 84 -7.48 31.18 2.14
C ALA A 84 -6.59 30.43 3.12
N ASN A 85 -5.87 31.20 3.92
CA ASN A 85 -5.35 30.78 5.23
C ASN A 85 -6.51 30.16 6.03
N SER A 86 -6.66 28.84 6.02
CA SER A 86 -7.60 28.18 6.91
C SER A 86 -7.28 26.70 7.04
N GLU A 87 -7.05 26.27 8.28
CA GLU A 87 -6.98 24.87 8.70
C GLU A 87 -8.19 24.04 8.24
N MET A 88 -9.28 24.68 7.82
CA MET A 88 -10.49 24.08 7.25
C MET A 88 -10.23 23.35 5.92
N CYS A 89 -9.53 23.96 4.95
CA CYS A 89 -9.22 23.30 3.66
C CYS A 89 -8.30 22.07 3.83
N LYS A 90 -7.37 22.12 4.80
CA LYS A 90 -6.54 20.95 5.14
C LYS A 90 -7.36 19.83 5.78
N LYS A 91 -8.32 20.17 6.65
CA LYS A 91 -9.23 19.21 7.28
C LYS A 91 -10.14 18.53 6.24
N GLU A 92 -10.68 19.29 5.30
CA GLU A 92 -11.53 18.76 4.22
C GLU A 92 -10.76 17.79 3.30
N ARG A 93 -9.53 18.16 2.89
CA ARG A 93 -8.68 17.24 2.10
C ARG A 93 -8.33 15.97 2.88
N LYS A 94 -7.93 16.09 4.16
CA LYS A 94 -7.64 14.93 5.01
C LYS A 94 -8.85 14.01 5.16
N PHE A 95 -10.04 14.59 5.31
CA PHE A 95 -11.30 13.84 5.42
C PHE A 95 -11.63 13.10 4.12
N ALA A 96 -11.48 13.75 2.97
CA ALA A 96 -11.71 13.12 1.67
C ALA A 96 -10.75 11.94 1.40
N VAL A 97 -9.46 12.10 1.74
CA VAL A 97 -8.46 11.03 1.65
C VAL A 97 -8.82 9.88 2.58
N LYS A 98 -9.16 10.16 3.85
CA LYS A 98 -9.56 9.13 4.82
C LYS A 98 -10.74 8.29 4.30
N LYS A 99 -11.82 8.95 3.84
CA LYS A 99 -13.03 8.29 3.32
C LYS A 99 -12.74 7.43 2.08
N SER A 100 -11.87 7.91 1.19
CA SER A 100 -11.47 7.16 -0.01
C SER A 100 -10.64 5.93 0.36
N THR A 101 -9.70 6.06 1.30
CA THR A 101 -8.91 4.94 1.82
C THR A 101 -9.78 3.90 2.51
N GLU A 102 -10.74 4.30 3.35
CA GLU A 102 -11.69 3.38 3.97
C GLU A 102 -12.50 2.60 2.93
N LYS A 103 -13.00 3.27 1.89
CA LYS A 103 -13.73 2.61 0.80
C LYS A 103 -12.83 1.59 0.08
N MET A 104 -11.59 1.96 -0.20
CA MET A 104 -10.61 1.08 -0.84
C MET A 104 -10.35 -0.16 0.03
N LEU A 105 -10.09 0.00 1.33
CA LEU A 105 -9.83 -1.11 2.25
C LEU A 105 -11.03 -2.06 2.37
N ARG A 106 -12.26 -1.52 2.49
CA ARG A 106 -13.48 -2.34 2.48
C ARG A 106 -13.63 -3.14 1.19
N THR A 107 -13.33 -2.51 0.05
CA THR A 107 -13.41 -3.17 -1.27
C THR A 107 -12.39 -4.30 -1.36
N ILE A 108 -11.14 -4.08 -0.96
CA ILE A 108 -10.10 -5.12 -0.95
C ILE A 108 -10.53 -6.30 -0.07
N LEU A 109 -11.02 -6.04 1.15
CA LEU A 109 -11.45 -7.11 2.06
C LEU A 109 -12.59 -7.96 1.45
N LEU A 110 -13.57 -7.31 0.81
CA LEU A 110 -14.67 -8.04 0.17
C LEU A 110 -14.19 -8.86 -1.02
N LEU A 111 -13.31 -8.31 -1.86
CA LEU A 111 -12.77 -9.01 -3.02
C LEU A 111 -11.96 -10.24 -2.60
N THR A 112 -11.12 -10.13 -1.56
CA THR A 112 -10.29 -11.26 -1.11
C THR A 112 -11.11 -12.40 -0.51
N GLN A 113 -12.33 -12.16 -0.03
CA GLN A 113 -13.26 -13.21 0.41
C GLN A 113 -13.80 -14.06 -0.75
N THR A 114 -13.76 -13.54 -1.98
CA THR A 114 -14.22 -14.27 -3.18
C THR A 114 -13.12 -15.08 -3.86
N LEU A 115 -11.86 -14.90 -3.44
CA LEU A 115 -10.71 -15.60 -4.01
C LEU A 115 -10.61 -17.04 -3.46
N LYS A 116 -10.07 -17.93 -4.28
CA LYS A 116 -9.75 -19.30 -3.84
C LYS A 116 -8.60 -19.26 -2.83
N PRO A 117 -8.55 -20.18 -1.85
CA PRO A 117 -7.44 -20.23 -0.91
C PRO A 117 -6.13 -20.50 -1.64
N LEU A 118 -5.08 -19.76 -1.25
CA LEU A 118 -3.73 -20.00 -1.72
C LEU A 118 -3.20 -21.36 -1.23
N PRO A 119 -2.26 -21.99 -1.95
CA PRO A 119 -1.58 -23.20 -1.50
C PRO A 119 -0.90 -23.04 -0.14
N ARG A 120 -0.65 -24.15 0.57
CA ARG A 120 -0.03 -24.14 1.91
C ARG A 120 1.35 -23.50 1.95
N LYS A 121 2.12 -23.64 0.87
CA LYS A 121 3.46 -23.07 0.73
C LYS A 121 3.45 -22.16 -0.48
N VAL A 122 3.81 -20.91 -0.25
CA VAL A 122 3.97 -19.88 -1.26
C VAL A 122 5.22 -19.08 -0.96
N HIS A 123 5.70 -18.39 -1.98
CA HIS A 123 6.80 -17.46 -1.93
C HIS A 123 6.27 -16.05 -2.24
N LEU A 124 6.89 -15.06 -1.61
CA LEU A 124 6.54 -13.66 -1.79
C LEU A 124 7.76 -12.90 -2.30
N ALA A 125 7.60 -12.21 -3.42
CA ALA A 125 8.55 -11.24 -3.91
C ALA A 125 7.92 -9.84 -3.96
N MET A 126 8.79 -8.83 -3.92
CA MET A 126 8.41 -7.44 -4.08
C MET A 126 9.24 -6.83 -5.20
N LYS A 127 8.56 -6.25 -6.19
CA LYS A 127 9.18 -5.57 -7.33
C LYS A 127 8.85 -4.09 -7.28
N LEU A 128 9.87 -3.27 -7.42
CA LEU A 128 9.76 -1.81 -7.52
C LEU A 128 9.95 -1.40 -8.97
N GLY A 129 9.11 -0.49 -9.44
CA GLY A 129 9.30 0.21 -10.69
C GLY A 129 9.47 1.69 -10.40
N TYR A 130 10.50 2.30 -10.96
CA TYR A 130 10.79 3.72 -10.81
C TYR A 130 10.38 4.46 -12.08
N TYR A 131 10.15 5.77 -11.98
CA TYR A 131 10.10 6.62 -13.15
C TYR A 131 11.46 6.62 -13.84
N ASP A 132 11.43 6.52 -15.16
CA ASP A 132 12.58 6.80 -16.01
C ASP A 132 12.66 8.34 -16.00
N ASN A 133 13.66 8.93 -15.35
CA ASN A 133 13.78 10.39 -15.29
C ASN A 133 13.75 11.02 -16.69
#